data_AF-A0A933WUR2-F1
#
_entry.id   AF-A0A933WUR2-F1
#
_cell.length_a   1.000
_cell.length_b   1.000
_cell.length_c   1.000
_cell.angle_alpha   90.00
_cell.angle_beta   90.00
_cell.angle_gamma   90.00
#
_symmetry.space_group_name_H-M   'P 1'
#
loop_
_entity.id
_entity.type
_entity.pdbx_description
1 polymer ?
#
loop_
_entity_poly.entity_id
_entity_poly.type
_entity_poly.pdbx_seq_one_letter_code
_entity_poly.pdbx_strand_id
1 'polypeptide(L)'
;MDLVKCIALAAVLATGVLVGALTAFRAEALPAAIDLNTTSAGLTAYGDDTSDSSGRVVAAGDINGDGTDDLIIGAYSADPAGGAGAGETYVIYGGPALPAAIDLNSTSAGLTVYGDDTGDSSGYSVAAGDINGDGTDDLIIGAPGADPAGGADAGETYVIYGGPALPATIDLNATAAGLTVYGDDAGDLSGYSVAARDINGNGTDDLIIGASGADPAGGAGAGETYVIYGGLALPATIDLNASAAGLTVYGDDAGDASGYSVAAGDINGNGTGDLIIGAYTADPAGGAGAGETYVIYGGPALPAAIDLNSTSAGLTVYGDDTGDSSGYSV
;
A
#
# COMPACT_ATOMS: atom_id res chain seq x y z
N MET A 1 -16.79 2.23 -33.74
CA MET A 1 -18.02 2.35 -32.94
C MET A 1 -17.70 2.06 -31.50
N ASP A 2 -17.38 3.01 -30.65
CA ASP A 2 -16.88 4.37 -30.82
C ASP A 2 -16.49 4.84 -29.41
N LEU A 3 -15.32 5.46 -29.33
CA LEU A 3 -15.06 6.64 -28.49
C LEU A 3 -15.01 6.44 -26.95
N VAL A 4 -13.84 6.02 -26.45
CA VAL A 4 -13.36 6.48 -25.13
C VAL A 4 -13.13 7.98 -25.23
N LYS A 5 -14.05 8.77 -24.67
CA LYS A 5 -13.89 10.21 -24.48
C LYS A 5 -12.95 10.43 -23.29
N CYS A 6 -11.66 10.66 -23.54
CA CYS A 6 -10.84 11.42 -22.61
C CYS A 6 -11.32 12.87 -22.66
N ILE A 7 -11.88 13.36 -21.56
CA ILE A 7 -12.23 14.76 -21.36
C ILE A 7 -10.92 15.52 -21.15
N ALA A 8 -10.44 16.20 -22.19
CA ALA A 8 -9.50 17.30 -22.02
C ALA A 8 -10.32 18.56 -21.70
N LEU A 9 -10.26 19.03 -20.45
CA LEU A 9 -10.86 20.31 -20.07
C LEU A 9 -9.97 21.45 -20.58
N ALA A 10 -10.27 21.99 -21.76
CA ALA A 10 -9.65 23.23 -22.25
C ALA A 10 -10.43 24.45 -21.72
N ALA A 11 -9.88 25.15 -20.73
CA ALA A 11 -10.36 26.47 -20.37
C ALA A 11 -9.89 27.49 -21.42
N VAL A 12 -10.81 27.93 -22.29
CA VAL A 12 -10.60 29.11 -23.15
C VAL A 12 -10.97 30.35 -22.33
N LEU A 13 -9.98 31.06 -21.80
CA LEU A 13 -10.16 32.46 -21.41
C LEU A 13 -9.68 33.35 -22.56
N ALA A 14 -10.63 34.08 -23.11
CA ALA A 14 -10.46 35.00 -24.22
C ALA A 14 -9.64 36.23 -23.82
N THR A 15 -8.32 36.12 -23.77
CA THR A 15 -7.36 37.21 -24.05
C THR A 15 -6.02 36.58 -24.37
N GLY A 16 -5.52 36.80 -25.60
CA GLY A 16 -4.32 36.13 -26.12
C GLY A 16 -3.09 36.28 -25.21
N VAL A 17 -2.68 35.16 -24.61
CA VAL A 17 -1.32 34.87 -24.15
C VAL A 17 -1.07 33.39 -24.45
N LEU A 18 0.09 33.13 -25.05
CA LEU A 18 0.58 31.83 -25.49
C LEU A 18 0.71 30.87 -24.28
N VAL A 19 0.05 29.72 -24.31
CA VAL A 19 0.43 28.58 -23.46
C VAL A 19 1.25 27.65 -24.34
N GLY A 20 2.47 27.34 -23.87
CA GLY A 20 3.42 26.47 -24.54
C GLY A 20 2.80 25.13 -24.90
N ALA A 21 3.39 24.47 -25.90
CA ALA A 21 2.98 23.16 -26.37
C ALA A 21 2.74 22.21 -25.18
N LEU A 22 1.48 21.84 -24.99
CA LEU A 22 1.12 20.67 -24.19
C LEU A 22 1.75 19.49 -24.93
N THR A 23 2.91 19.03 -24.47
CA THR A 23 3.51 17.80 -24.97
C THR A 23 2.50 16.71 -24.71
N ALA A 24 1.86 16.22 -25.79
CA ALA A 24 0.96 15.09 -25.72
C ALA A 24 1.69 13.97 -24.98
N PHE A 25 1.12 13.54 -23.84
CA PHE A 25 1.50 12.29 -23.21
C PHE A 25 1.50 11.24 -24.31
N ARG A 26 2.65 10.60 -24.53
CA ARG A 26 2.81 9.64 -25.62
C ARG A 26 2.06 8.38 -25.20
N ALA A 27 0.75 8.37 -25.41
CA ALA A 27 -0.05 7.15 -25.37
C ALA A 27 0.36 6.29 -26.58
N GLU A 28 1.57 5.72 -26.54
CA GLU A 28 1.81 4.51 -27.30
C GLU A 28 0.86 3.48 -26.74
N ALA A 29 -0.05 2.99 -27.58
CA ALA A 29 -0.91 1.89 -27.18
C ALA A 29 -0.01 0.76 -26.68
N LEU A 30 -0.19 0.38 -25.41
CA LEU A 30 0.51 -0.77 -24.86
C LEU A 30 0.25 -1.97 -25.79
N PRO A 31 1.28 -2.76 -26.12
CA PRO A 31 1.07 -3.93 -26.95
C PRO A 31 0.09 -4.86 -26.24
N ALA A 32 -0.68 -5.62 -27.02
CA ALA A 32 -1.64 -6.58 -26.47
C ALA A 32 -0.99 -7.68 -25.61
N ALA A 33 0.34 -7.85 -25.71
CA ALA A 33 1.15 -8.69 -24.85
C ALA A 33 2.58 -8.14 -24.75
N ILE A 34 3.18 -8.26 -23.56
CA ILE A 34 4.61 -8.03 -23.31
C ILE A 34 5.22 -9.40 -22.98
N ASP A 35 6.10 -9.91 -23.85
CA ASP A 35 6.88 -11.12 -23.57
C ASP A 35 8.26 -10.70 -23.07
N LEU A 36 8.57 -10.95 -21.81
CA LEU A 36 9.85 -10.57 -21.18
C LEU A 36 11.06 -11.34 -21.77
N ASN A 37 10.84 -12.42 -22.53
CA ASN A 37 11.92 -13.12 -23.23
C ASN A 37 12.34 -12.41 -24.53
N THR A 38 11.44 -11.61 -25.10
CA THR A 38 11.66 -10.96 -26.41
C THR A 38 11.57 -9.43 -26.36
N THR A 39 11.05 -8.90 -25.26
CA THR A 39 10.85 -7.47 -25.03
C THR A 39 11.78 -7.06 -23.90
N SER A 40 12.70 -6.13 -24.18
CA SER A 40 13.48 -5.51 -23.13
C SER A 40 12.56 -4.71 -22.21
N ALA A 41 12.75 -4.86 -20.90
CA ALA A 41 12.11 -3.98 -19.93
C ALA A 41 12.52 -2.51 -20.17
N GLY A 42 11.65 -1.57 -19.82
CA GLY A 42 11.97 -0.14 -19.86
C GLY A 42 13.05 0.25 -18.84
N LEU A 43 13.04 -0.43 -17.69
CA LEU A 43 14.02 -0.35 -16.61
C LEU A 43 14.17 -1.76 -16.00
N THR A 44 15.37 -2.13 -15.60
CA THR A 44 15.64 -3.29 -14.73
C THR A 44 16.37 -2.82 -13.48
N ALA A 45 15.80 -3.04 -12.31
CA ALA A 45 16.46 -2.76 -11.03
C ALA A 45 17.05 -4.07 -10.47
N TYR A 46 18.32 -4.03 -10.04
CA TYR A 46 18.97 -5.09 -9.29
C TYR A 46 19.04 -4.67 -7.82
N GLY A 47 18.71 -5.60 -6.92
CA GLY A 47 18.80 -5.39 -5.46
C GLY A 47 20.22 -5.12 -4.99
N ASP A 48 20.35 -4.57 -3.78
CA ASP A 48 21.64 -4.21 -3.18
C ASP A 48 22.44 -5.46 -2.78
N ASP A 49 21.96 -6.23 -1.79
CA ASP A 49 22.64 -7.42 -1.31
C ASP A 49 21.87 -8.71 -1.58
N THR A 50 22.58 -9.83 -1.42
CA THR A 50 22.01 -11.15 -1.64
C THR A 50 21.06 -11.52 -0.51
N SER A 51 19.86 -11.96 -0.87
CA SER A 51 18.81 -12.44 0.06
C SER A 51 17.98 -11.35 0.73
N ASP A 52 18.12 -10.09 0.30
CA ASP A 52 17.33 -8.95 0.81
C ASP A 52 15.85 -9.00 0.42
N SER A 53 15.48 -9.94 -0.47
CA SER A 53 14.13 -10.07 -1.03
C SER A 53 13.64 -8.83 -1.77
N SER A 54 14.58 -8.01 -2.27
CA SER A 54 14.31 -6.82 -3.08
C SER A 54 13.42 -7.15 -4.28
N GLY A 55 12.38 -6.34 -4.50
CA GLY A 55 11.46 -6.47 -5.63
C GLY A 55 10.40 -7.56 -5.46
N ARG A 56 10.27 -8.17 -4.27
CA ARG A 56 9.13 -9.04 -3.95
C ARG A 56 7.82 -8.24 -3.89
N VAL A 57 7.90 -6.99 -3.43
CA VAL A 57 6.82 -6.01 -3.46
C VAL A 57 7.32 -4.74 -4.14
N VAL A 58 6.47 -4.13 -4.97
CA VAL A 58 6.74 -2.87 -5.66
C VAL A 58 5.47 -2.01 -5.67
N ALA A 59 5.65 -0.70 -5.66
CA ALA A 59 4.59 0.28 -5.84
C ALA A 59 5.09 1.44 -6.72
N ALA A 60 4.18 2.35 -7.07
CA ALA A 60 4.52 3.58 -7.77
C ALA A 60 3.69 4.75 -7.23
N GLY A 61 4.29 5.94 -7.23
CA GLY A 61 3.67 7.21 -6.80
C GLY A 61 4.67 8.36 -6.91
N ASP A 62 4.19 9.60 -7.01
CA ASP A 62 5.04 10.80 -7.12
C ASP A 62 5.55 11.23 -5.74
N ILE A 63 6.55 10.52 -5.22
CA ILE A 63 7.07 10.69 -3.86
C ILE A 63 7.89 11.98 -3.73
N ASN A 64 8.56 12.40 -4.80
CA ASN A 64 9.36 13.64 -4.81
C ASN A 64 8.57 14.89 -5.25
N GLY A 65 7.32 14.75 -5.68
CA GLY A 65 6.43 15.86 -6.07
C GLY A 65 6.84 16.56 -7.37
N ASP A 66 7.46 15.84 -8.32
CA ASP A 66 7.86 16.38 -9.62
C ASP A 66 6.81 16.20 -10.72
N GLY A 67 5.73 15.49 -10.43
CA GLY A 67 4.63 15.16 -11.33
C GLY A 67 4.83 13.87 -12.10
N THR A 68 5.83 13.04 -11.74
CA THR A 68 6.11 11.74 -12.36
C THR A 68 6.15 10.66 -11.29
N ASP A 69 5.41 9.56 -11.50
CA ASP A 69 5.49 8.43 -10.58
C ASP A 69 6.93 7.89 -10.48
N ASP A 70 7.35 7.72 -9.24
CA ASP A 70 8.59 7.09 -8.82
C ASP A 70 8.36 5.58 -8.62
N LEU A 71 9.41 4.76 -8.72
CA LEU A 71 9.34 3.33 -8.45
C LEU A 71 9.77 3.04 -7.01
N ILE A 72 8.90 2.38 -6.25
CA ILE A 72 9.12 1.98 -4.87
C ILE A 72 9.40 0.48 -4.82
N ILE A 73 10.44 0.07 -4.12
CA ILE A 73 10.89 -1.32 -4.01
C ILE A 73 11.13 -1.65 -2.54
N GLY A 74 10.40 -2.64 -2.02
CA GLY A 74 10.64 -3.20 -0.69
C GLY A 74 11.74 -4.27 -0.71
N ALA A 75 12.59 -4.26 0.30
CA ALA A 75 13.67 -5.21 0.56
C ALA A 75 13.67 -5.60 2.05
N TYR A 76 12.57 -6.23 2.49
CA TYR A 76 12.28 -6.49 3.90
C TYR A 76 13.25 -7.42 4.62
N SER A 77 14.11 -8.15 3.90
CA SER A 77 15.13 -9.01 4.51
C SER A 77 16.51 -8.37 4.52
N ALA A 78 16.63 -7.11 4.09
CA ALA A 78 17.89 -6.38 4.09
C ALA A 78 18.39 -6.11 5.53
N ASP A 79 19.70 -6.00 5.66
CA ASP A 79 20.42 -5.79 6.91
C ASP A 79 21.08 -4.39 6.93
N PRO A 80 20.32 -3.29 7.04
CA PRO A 80 20.90 -1.96 7.11
C PRO A 80 21.76 -1.80 8.37
N ALA A 81 22.49 -0.69 8.45
CA ALA A 81 23.37 -0.41 9.59
C ALA A 81 22.66 -0.46 10.98
N GLY A 82 21.33 -0.34 11.01
CA GLY A 82 20.48 -0.41 12.21
C GLY A 82 20.23 -1.82 12.76
N GLY A 83 20.33 -2.88 11.95
CA GLY A 83 20.02 -4.22 12.44
C GLY A 83 19.79 -5.27 11.36
N ALA A 84 20.05 -6.54 11.70
CA ALA A 84 19.77 -7.64 10.79
C ALA A 84 18.24 -7.82 10.61
N GLY A 85 17.77 -7.92 9.38
CA GLY A 85 16.35 -8.04 9.04
C GLY A 85 15.51 -6.84 9.43
N ALA A 86 16.13 -5.67 9.65
CA ALA A 86 15.37 -4.43 9.83
C ALA A 86 14.64 -4.04 8.54
N GLY A 87 15.21 -4.41 7.39
CA GLY A 87 14.63 -4.17 6.08
C GLY A 87 14.97 -2.79 5.51
N GLU A 88 14.83 -2.67 4.19
CA GLU A 88 15.06 -1.43 3.46
C GLU A 88 13.93 -1.18 2.44
N THR A 89 13.68 0.09 2.13
CA THR A 89 12.82 0.50 1.01
C THR A 89 13.54 1.50 0.14
N TYR A 90 13.52 1.28 -1.17
CA TYR A 90 14.16 2.16 -2.16
C TYR A 90 13.11 2.88 -2.99
N VAL A 91 13.34 4.17 -3.23
CA VAL A 91 12.58 4.97 -4.20
C VAL A 91 13.52 5.38 -5.32
N ILE A 92 13.25 4.88 -6.52
CA ILE A 92 13.95 5.28 -7.75
C ILE A 92 13.10 6.36 -8.41
N TYR A 93 13.62 7.59 -8.43
CA TYR A 93 12.87 8.70 -8.99
C TYR A 93 12.60 8.52 -10.48
N GLY A 94 11.34 8.74 -10.85
CA GLY A 94 10.83 8.68 -12.20
C GLY A 94 11.38 9.79 -13.08
N GLY A 95 11.05 9.73 -14.37
CA GLY A 95 11.36 10.81 -15.29
C GLY A 95 11.54 10.37 -16.73
N PRO A 96 11.67 11.34 -17.66
CA PRO A 96 11.73 11.07 -19.09
C PRO A 96 13.00 10.36 -19.56
N ALA A 97 13.99 10.18 -18.68
CA ALA A 97 15.30 9.64 -19.00
C ALA A 97 15.81 8.66 -17.93
N LEU A 98 15.02 7.63 -17.62
CA LEU A 98 15.48 6.51 -16.82
C LEU A 98 16.56 5.70 -17.57
N PRO A 99 17.61 5.23 -16.88
CA PRO A 99 18.55 4.28 -17.47
C PRO A 99 17.86 2.94 -17.73
N ALA A 100 18.40 2.15 -18.65
CA ALA A 100 17.86 0.81 -18.92
C ALA A 100 18.04 -0.16 -17.73
N ALA A 101 19.00 0.13 -16.84
CA ALA A 101 19.24 -0.63 -15.64
C ALA A 101 19.76 0.25 -14.50
N ILE A 102 19.39 -0.12 -13.27
CA ILE A 102 19.90 0.43 -12.02
C ILE A 102 20.34 -0.76 -11.16
N ASP A 103 21.52 -0.63 -10.55
CA ASP A 103 22.05 -1.60 -9.61
C ASP A 103 22.17 -0.90 -8.26
N LEU A 104 21.30 -1.25 -7.31
CA LEU A 104 21.19 -0.58 -6.01
C LEU A 104 22.47 -0.74 -5.17
N ASN A 105 23.28 -1.77 -5.45
CA ASN A 105 24.58 -1.97 -4.80
C ASN A 105 25.64 -0.94 -5.19
N SER A 106 25.51 -0.35 -6.37
CA SER A 106 26.52 0.56 -6.92
C SER A 106 25.98 1.95 -7.26
N THR A 107 24.66 2.11 -7.23
CA THR A 107 23.96 3.34 -7.58
C THR A 107 22.98 3.69 -6.47
N SER A 108 23.14 4.89 -5.90
CA SER A 108 22.17 5.43 -4.95
C SER A 108 20.79 5.49 -5.60
N ALA A 109 19.78 5.02 -4.87
CA ALA A 109 18.39 5.37 -5.15
C ALA A 109 18.17 6.89 -5.00
N GLY A 110 16.99 7.37 -5.40
CA GLY A 110 16.55 8.73 -5.14
C GLY A 110 16.32 8.98 -3.65
N LEU A 111 15.75 7.98 -2.97
CA LEU A 111 15.62 7.88 -1.52
C LEU A 111 15.82 6.41 -1.11
N THR A 112 16.51 6.18 0.00
CA THR A 112 16.55 4.89 0.70
C THR A 112 16.03 5.07 2.13
N VAL A 113 15.13 4.20 2.58
CA VAL A 113 14.63 4.16 3.95
C VAL A 113 15.13 2.90 4.62
N TYR A 114 15.84 3.04 5.74
CA TYR A 114 16.25 1.93 6.59
C TYR A 114 15.18 1.68 7.66
N GLY A 115 14.85 0.41 7.90
CA GLY A 115 13.99 -0.04 8.99
C GLY A 115 14.52 0.39 10.36
N ASP A 116 13.62 0.41 11.34
CA ASP A 116 13.90 0.92 12.68
C ASP A 116 14.74 -0.07 13.50
N ASP A 117 14.18 -1.23 13.81
CA ASP A 117 14.80 -2.23 14.67
C ASP A 117 15.04 -3.58 13.96
N THR A 118 15.90 -4.40 14.59
CA THR A 118 16.28 -5.72 14.09
C THR A 118 15.06 -6.65 14.05
N GLY A 119 14.71 -7.14 12.86
CA GLY A 119 13.64 -8.12 12.67
C GLY A 119 12.31 -7.53 12.22
N ASP A 120 12.17 -6.21 12.25
CA ASP A 120 10.93 -5.49 11.91
C ASP A 120 10.42 -5.79 10.51
N SER A 121 11.33 -6.19 9.60
CA SER A 121 11.01 -6.50 8.22
C SER A 121 10.37 -5.32 7.49
N SER A 122 10.88 -4.10 7.70
CA SER A 122 10.39 -2.89 7.03
C SER A 122 10.53 -3.00 5.51
N GLY A 123 9.48 -2.63 4.78
CA GLY A 123 9.39 -2.85 3.33
C GLY A 123 8.81 -4.21 2.96
N TYR A 124 8.15 -4.90 3.90
CA TYR A 124 7.41 -6.14 3.62
C TYR A 124 6.27 -5.89 2.65
N SER A 125 5.59 -4.77 2.85
CA SER A 125 4.57 -4.22 1.97
C SER A 125 4.87 -2.74 1.73
N VAL A 126 4.56 -2.23 0.54
CA VAL A 126 4.74 -0.82 0.18
C VAL A 126 3.57 -0.31 -0.63
N ALA A 127 3.21 0.96 -0.44
CA ALA A 127 2.20 1.66 -1.22
C ALA A 127 2.55 3.16 -1.32
N ALA A 128 1.77 3.90 -2.09
CA ALA A 128 1.85 5.34 -2.19
C ALA A 128 0.45 5.97 -2.27
N GLY A 129 0.31 7.19 -1.74
CA GLY A 129 -0.90 8.01 -1.85
C GLY A 129 -0.79 9.26 -0.98
N ASP A 130 -1.59 10.29 -1.27
CA ASP A 130 -1.59 11.56 -0.52
C ASP A 130 -2.32 11.41 0.81
N ILE A 131 -1.63 10.91 1.83
CA ILE A 131 -2.20 10.61 3.15
C ILE A 131 -2.35 11.88 3.98
N ASN A 132 -1.43 12.83 3.83
CA ASN A 132 -1.46 14.09 4.58
C ASN A 132 -2.32 15.18 3.91
N GLY A 133 -2.76 15.00 2.66
CA GLY A 133 -3.61 15.93 1.92
C GLY A 133 -2.87 17.16 1.38
N ASP A 134 -1.56 17.08 1.14
CA ASP A 134 -0.76 18.18 0.60
C ASP A 134 -0.65 18.18 -0.94
N GLY A 135 -1.15 17.13 -1.58
CA GLY A 135 -1.17 16.96 -3.03
C GLY A 135 0.06 16.24 -3.61
N THR A 136 0.94 15.70 -2.76
CA THR A 136 2.08 14.83 -3.12
C THR A 136 1.82 13.44 -2.59
N ASP A 137 2.23 12.39 -3.32
CA ASP A 137 2.10 11.04 -2.79
C ASP A 137 3.09 10.83 -1.64
N ASP A 138 2.60 10.26 -0.54
CA ASP A 138 3.40 9.84 0.60
C ASP A 138 3.83 8.36 0.43
N LEU A 139 5.02 8.02 0.90
CA LEU A 139 5.52 6.64 0.86
C LEU A 139 5.02 5.89 2.10
N ILE A 140 4.34 4.76 1.86
CA ILE A 140 3.79 3.89 2.92
C ILE A 140 4.61 2.61 2.97
N ILE A 141 5.04 2.21 4.17
CA ILE A 141 5.91 1.06 4.41
C ILE A 141 5.36 0.23 5.56
N GLY A 142 5.06 -1.05 5.31
CA GLY A 142 4.69 -2.01 6.35
C GLY A 142 5.91 -2.73 6.95
N ALA A 143 5.88 -2.91 8.27
CA ALA A 143 6.89 -3.60 9.06
C ALA A 143 6.19 -4.56 10.06
N PRO A 144 5.65 -5.69 9.58
CA PRO A 144 4.81 -6.59 10.39
C PRO A 144 5.57 -7.30 11.53
N GLY A 145 6.89 -7.34 11.49
CA GLY A 145 7.72 -7.94 12.56
C GLY A 145 8.11 -6.96 13.67
N ALA A 146 7.64 -5.71 13.60
CA ALA A 146 7.98 -4.70 14.60
C ALA A 146 7.25 -4.95 15.93
N ASP A 147 7.89 -4.51 17.02
CA ASP A 147 7.46 -4.74 18.41
C ASP A 147 7.02 -3.43 19.12
N PRO A 148 5.93 -2.76 18.70
CA PRO A 148 5.46 -1.54 19.33
C PRO A 148 4.83 -1.79 20.72
N ALA A 149 4.16 -0.78 21.27
CA ALA A 149 3.48 -0.86 22.56
C ALA A 149 2.45 -2.01 22.67
N GLY A 150 1.83 -2.43 21.55
CA GLY A 150 0.91 -3.56 21.46
C GLY A 150 1.55 -4.93 21.74
N GLY A 151 2.89 -5.02 21.67
CA GLY A 151 3.66 -6.20 22.02
C GLY A 151 4.44 -6.79 20.84
N ALA A 152 4.94 -8.01 21.03
CA ALA A 152 5.81 -8.67 20.06
C ALA A 152 5.05 -8.98 18.76
N ASP A 153 5.65 -8.69 17.61
CA ASP A 153 5.07 -8.89 16.27
C ASP A 153 3.66 -8.24 16.12
N ALA A 154 3.37 -7.19 16.90
CA ALA A 154 2.13 -6.42 16.70
C ALA A 154 2.18 -5.64 15.37
N GLY A 155 3.39 -5.29 14.93
CA GLY A 155 3.67 -4.69 13.64
C GLY A 155 3.50 -3.17 13.61
N GLU A 156 4.20 -2.52 12.69
CA GLU A 156 4.14 -1.09 12.48
C GLU A 156 3.90 -0.76 11.00
N THR A 157 3.33 0.41 10.75
CA THR A 157 3.26 1.01 9.41
C THR A 157 3.79 2.45 9.46
N TYR A 158 4.74 2.76 8.58
CA TYR A 158 5.33 4.09 8.48
C TYR A 158 4.79 4.82 7.25
N VAL A 159 4.54 6.12 7.40
CA VAL A 159 4.25 7.04 6.31
C VAL A 159 5.36 8.10 6.28
N ILE A 160 6.15 8.11 5.22
CA ILE A 160 7.13 9.14 4.94
C ILE A 160 6.46 10.17 4.03
N TYR A 161 6.25 11.38 4.55
CA TYR A 161 5.61 12.42 3.75
C TYR A 161 6.45 12.82 2.54
N GLY A 162 5.80 12.85 1.39
CA GLY A 162 6.41 13.16 0.11
C GLY A 162 6.87 14.62 0.00
N GLY A 163 7.63 14.90 -1.06
CA GLY A 163 7.94 16.27 -1.46
C GLY A 163 9.35 16.49 -2.01
N PRO A 164 9.63 17.69 -2.52
CA PRO A 164 10.83 17.98 -3.32
C PRO A 164 12.14 18.05 -2.50
N ALA A 165 12.06 17.93 -1.18
CA ALA A 165 13.18 18.12 -0.26
C ALA A 165 13.50 16.88 0.58
N LEU A 166 13.14 15.70 0.09
CA LEU A 166 13.50 14.44 0.74
C LEU A 166 15.02 14.25 0.79
N PRO A 167 15.58 13.77 1.91
CA PRO A 167 16.98 13.39 1.97
C PRO A 167 17.23 12.15 1.11
N ALA A 168 18.48 11.89 0.76
CA ALA A 168 18.84 10.65 0.05
C ALA A 168 18.65 9.39 0.92
N THR A 169 18.67 9.55 2.25
CA THR A 169 18.52 8.45 3.19
C THR A 169 17.69 8.90 4.40
N ILE A 170 16.76 8.06 4.82
CA ILE A 170 16.04 8.15 6.09
C ILE A 170 16.37 6.89 6.88
N ASP A 171 16.78 7.07 8.12
CA ASP A 171 17.01 5.98 9.07
C ASP A 171 15.92 6.09 10.13
N LEU A 172 14.96 5.16 10.14
CA LEU A 172 13.80 5.21 11.04
C LEU A 172 14.19 5.13 12.51
N ASN A 173 15.34 4.53 12.82
CA ASN A 173 15.90 4.49 14.17
C ASN A 173 16.43 5.83 14.67
N ALA A 174 16.80 6.72 13.75
CA ALA A 174 17.33 8.04 14.05
C ALA A 174 16.35 9.18 13.75
N THR A 175 15.37 8.94 12.88
CA THR A 175 14.48 9.95 12.31
C THR A 175 13.06 9.43 12.29
N ALA A 176 12.16 10.11 13.01
CA ALA A 176 10.74 9.77 12.99
C ALA A 176 10.15 9.92 11.58
N ALA A 177 9.24 9.03 11.24
CA ALA A 177 8.37 9.14 10.07
C ALA A 177 7.41 10.34 10.18
N GLY A 178 6.70 10.65 9.09
CA GLY A 178 5.62 11.66 9.11
C GLY A 178 4.42 11.19 9.95
N LEU A 179 4.09 9.91 9.84
CA LEU A 179 3.16 9.18 10.70
C LEU A 179 3.71 7.76 10.93
N THR A 180 3.58 7.26 12.16
CA THR A 180 3.75 5.84 12.49
C THR A 180 2.46 5.29 13.07
N VAL A 181 2.00 4.13 12.59
CA VAL A 181 0.84 3.41 13.12
C VAL A 181 1.34 2.15 13.81
N TYR A 182 1.04 2.01 15.10
CA TYR A 182 1.33 0.81 15.88
C TYR A 182 0.16 -0.17 15.81
N GLY A 183 0.45 -1.46 15.61
CA GLY A 183 -0.51 -2.55 15.71
C GLY A 183 -1.15 -2.63 17.10
N ASP A 184 -2.30 -3.29 17.15
CA ASP A 184 -3.14 -3.37 18.35
C ASP A 184 -2.55 -4.35 19.38
N ASP A 185 -2.52 -5.64 19.06
CA ASP A 185 -2.06 -6.69 19.97
C ASP A 185 -0.88 -7.51 19.40
N ALA A 186 -0.18 -8.19 20.30
CA ALA A 186 0.96 -9.03 19.95
C ALA A 186 0.57 -10.16 18.98
N GLY A 187 1.28 -10.26 17.86
CA GLY A 187 1.06 -11.27 16.82
C GLY A 187 0.02 -10.88 15.76
N ASP A 188 -0.52 -9.67 15.81
CA ASP A 188 -1.49 -9.18 14.82
C ASP A 188 -0.85 -8.99 13.42
N LEU A 189 0.46 -8.77 13.38
CA LEU A 189 1.23 -8.53 12.15
C LEU A 189 0.71 -7.33 11.35
N SER A 190 0.35 -6.24 12.03
CA SER A 190 -0.10 -5.00 11.37
C SER A 190 0.96 -4.50 10.38
N GLY A 191 0.53 -4.07 9.19
CA GLY A 191 1.45 -3.72 8.10
C GLY A 191 1.84 -4.91 7.21
N TYR A 192 1.21 -6.08 7.39
CA TYR A 192 1.42 -7.24 6.51
C TYR A 192 1.09 -6.91 5.05
N SER A 193 0.02 -6.14 4.84
CA SER A 193 -0.33 -5.57 3.55
C SER A 193 -0.77 -4.12 3.73
N VAL A 194 -0.48 -3.26 2.74
CA VAL A 194 -0.85 -1.85 2.77
C VAL A 194 -1.37 -1.39 1.42
N ALA A 195 -2.31 -0.44 1.44
CA ALA A 195 -2.82 0.26 0.27
C ALA A 195 -3.24 1.69 0.65
N ALA A 196 -3.49 2.53 -0.34
CA ALA A 196 -3.99 3.88 -0.13
C ALA A 196 -5.07 4.26 -1.14
N ARG A 197 -6.14 4.89 -0.66
CA ARG A 197 -7.21 5.48 -1.48
C ARG A 197 -8.16 6.31 -0.61
N ASP A 198 -8.81 7.32 -1.17
CA ASP A 198 -9.94 8.02 -0.52
C ASP A 198 -11.17 7.09 -0.34
N ILE A 199 -11.23 6.35 0.78
CA ILE A 199 -12.29 5.38 1.10
C ILE A 199 -13.51 6.08 1.69
N ASN A 200 -13.32 7.16 2.45
CA ASN A 200 -14.41 7.92 3.08
C ASN A 200 -15.00 9.03 2.18
N GLY A 201 -14.40 9.31 1.02
CA GLY A 201 -14.86 10.33 0.08
C GLY A 201 -14.58 11.77 0.52
N ASN A 202 -13.54 12.02 1.30
CA ASN A 202 -13.17 13.36 1.78
C ASN A 202 -12.22 14.11 0.83
N GLY A 203 -11.71 13.44 -0.21
CA GLY A 203 -10.78 13.97 -1.21
C GLY A 203 -9.29 13.84 -0.88
N THR A 204 -8.94 13.14 0.21
CA THR A 204 -7.58 12.79 0.62
C THR A 204 -7.49 11.26 0.70
N ASP A 205 -6.34 10.68 0.34
CA ASP A 205 -6.21 9.24 0.42
C ASP A 205 -6.15 8.77 1.88
N ASP A 206 -6.85 7.68 2.16
CA ASP A 206 -6.83 7.02 3.45
C ASP A 206 -5.82 5.86 3.42
N LEU A 207 -5.14 5.62 4.54
CA LEU A 207 -4.19 4.52 4.69
C LEU A 207 -4.94 3.24 5.09
N ILE A 208 -4.73 2.17 4.33
CA ILE A 208 -5.33 0.85 4.54
C ILE A 208 -4.23 -0.11 5.01
N ILE A 209 -4.46 -0.81 6.12
CA ILE A 209 -3.48 -1.69 6.75
C ILE A 209 -4.14 -3.04 7.03
N GLY A 210 -3.55 -4.12 6.51
CA GLY A 210 -3.93 -5.48 6.85
C GLY A 210 -3.13 -6.01 8.05
N ALA A 211 -3.83 -6.65 8.98
CA ALA A 211 -3.30 -7.31 10.17
C ALA A 211 -3.82 -8.76 10.20
N SER A 212 -3.25 -9.62 9.36
CA SER A 212 -3.77 -10.96 9.11
C SER A 212 -3.64 -11.91 10.29
N GLY A 213 -2.79 -11.57 11.28
CA GLY A 213 -2.60 -12.35 12.49
C GLY A 213 -3.60 -12.03 13.60
N ALA A 214 -4.40 -10.97 13.43
CA ALA A 214 -5.26 -10.46 14.50
C ALA A 214 -6.37 -11.44 14.91
N ASP A 215 -6.73 -11.34 16.19
CA ASP A 215 -7.68 -12.22 16.88
C ASP A 215 -8.99 -11.49 17.27
N PRO A 216 -9.81 -11.03 16.30
CA PRO A 216 -11.08 -10.37 16.63
C PRO A 216 -12.10 -11.35 17.24
N ALA A 217 -13.27 -10.83 17.58
CA ALA A 217 -14.36 -11.63 18.15
C ALA A 217 -14.79 -12.85 17.27
N GLY A 218 -14.54 -12.80 15.94
CA GLY A 218 -14.73 -13.90 14.99
C GLY A 218 -13.84 -15.12 15.24
N GLY A 219 -12.74 -14.95 15.97
CA GLY A 219 -11.89 -16.02 16.47
C GLY A 219 -10.41 -15.79 16.18
N ALA A 220 -9.56 -16.66 16.75
CA ALA A 220 -8.13 -16.53 16.62
C ALA A 220 -7.68 -16.66 15.15
N GLY A 221 -6.86 -15.72 14.67
CA GLY A 221 -6.35 -15.64 13.31
C GLY A 221 -7.41 -15.33 12.27
N ALA A 222 -8.56 -14.78 12.66
CA ALA A 222 -9.56 -14.31 11.69
C ALA A 222 -9.05 -13.09 10.91
N GLY A 223 -8.14 -12.31 11.51
CA GLY A 223 -7.49 -11.15 10.90
C GLY A 223 -8.34 -9.88 10.96
N GLU A 224 -7.68 -8.73 10.82
CA GLU A 224 -8.30 -7.41 10.80
C GLU A 224 -7.76 -6.56 9.64
N THR A 225 -8.54 -5.56 9.24
CA THR A 225 -8.09 -4.49 8.34
C THR A 225 -8.47 -3.15 8.93
N TYR A 226 -7.51 -2.24 9.00
CA TYR A 226 -7.71 -0.88 9.50
C TYR A 226 -7.67 0.12 8.36
N VAL A 227 -8.54 1.12 8.43
CA VAL A 227 -8.47 2.32 7.58
C VAL A 227 -8.24 3.53 8.48
N ILE A 228 -7.09 4.17 8.30
CA ILE A 228 -6.73 5.43 8.93
C ILE A 228 -7.09 6.56 7.97
N TYR A 229 -8.05 7.39 8.35
CA TYR A 229 -8.49 8.47 7.49
C TYR A 229 -7.44 9.57 7.35
N GLY A 230 -7.11 9.91 6.10
CA GLY A 230 -6.08 10.90 5.76
C GLY A 230 -6.48 12.33 6.08
N GLY A 231 -5.48 13.22 6.09
CA GLY A 231 -5.67 14.67 6.15
C GLY A 231 -4.56 15.45 6.88
N LEU A 232 -4.61 16.78 6.75
CA LEU A 232 -3.58 17.72 7.21
C LEU A 232 -3.31 17.78 8.72
N ALA A 233 -4.05 17.01 9.53
CA ALA A 233 -4.00 17.06 10.99
C ALA A 233 -3.76 15.69 11.63
N LEU A 234 -3.12 14.77 10.91
CA LEU A 234 -2.70 13.49 11.46
C LEU A 234 -1.68 13.68 12.60
N PRO A 235 -1.79 12.92 13.70
CA PRO A 235 -0.75 12.90 14.71
C PRO A 235 0.52 12.22 14.17
N ALA A 236 1.65 12.42 14.83
CA ALA A 236 2.88 11.71 14.47
C ALA A 236 2.80 10.20 14.74
N THR A 237 1.93 9.79 15.67
CA THR A 237 1.75 8.38 16.04
C THR A 237 0.27 8.09 16.27
N ILE A 238 -0.21 6.98 15.73
CA ILE A 238 -1.49 6.36 16.05
C ILE A 238 -1.19 5.01 16.67
N ASP A 239 -1.77 4.77 17.84
CA ASP A 239 -1.63 3.50 18.56
C ASP A 239 -2.99 2.81 18.52
N LEU A 240 -3.11 1.72 17.75
CA LEU A 240 -4.37 1.01 17.58
C LEU A 240 -4.84 0.34 18.87
N ASN A 241 -3.92 0.05 19.80
CA ASN A 241 -4.24 -0.45 21.14
C ASN A 241 -4.87 0.59 22.05
N ALA A 242 -4.57 1.87 21.80
CA ALA A 242 -5.06 2.99 22.60
C ALA A 242 -6.17 3.81 21.92
N SER A 243 -6.32 3.69 20.61
CA SER A 243 -7.20 4.54 19.81
C SER A 243 -7.81 3.78 18.63
N ALA A 244 -9.09 4.04 18.37
CA ALA A 244 -9.77 3.45 17.23
C ALA A 244 -9.27 4.04 15.90
N ALA A 245 -9.18 3.20 14.88
CA ALA A 245 -9.04 3.61 13.49
C ALA A 245 -10.27 4.41 12.99
N GLY A 246 -10.19 4.92 11.76
CA GLY A 246 -11.34 5.52 11.08
C GLY A 246 -12.42 4.49 10.73
N LEU A 247 -11.98 3.31 10.29
CA LEU A 247 -12.79 2.10 10.12
C LEU A 247 -11.93 0.88 10.49
N THR A 248 -12.50 -0.06 11.23
CA THR A 248 -11.94 -1.41 11.43
C THR A 248 -12.85 -2.46 10.77
N VAL A 249 -12.26 -3.39 10.03
CA VAL A 249 -12.96 -4.54 9.45
C VAL A 249 -12.45 -5.80 10.14
N TYR A 250 -13.34 -6.48 10.85
CA TYR A 250 -13.05 -7.74 11.52
C TYR A 250 -13.30 -8.92 10.56
N GLY A 251 -12.35 -9.85 10.50
CA GLY A 251 -12.47 -11.12 9.79
C GLY A 251 -13.65 -11.96 10.28
N ASP A 252 -14.11 -12.89 9.43
CA ASP A 252 -15.33 -13.68 9.66
C ASP A 252 -15.07 -14.83 10.66
N ASP A 253 -14.33 -15.85 10.23
CA ASP A 253 -14.08 -17.07 10.99
C ASP A 253 -12.60 -17.22 11.41
N ALA A 254 -12.38 -17.98 12.48
CA ALA A 254 -11.06 -18.26 13.02
C ALA A 254 -10.13 -18.91 11.96
N GLY A 255 -9.00 -18.25 11.70
CA GLY A 255 -7.98 -18.76 10.79
C GLY A 255 -8.16 -18.31 9.33
N ASP A 256 -9.13 -17.44 9.02
CA ASP A 256 -9.36 -16.92 7.67
C ASP A 256 -8.28 -15.95 7.17
N ALA A 257 -7.49 -15.39 8.10
CA ALA A 257 -6.41 -14.45 7.82
C ALA A 257 -6.85 -13.26 6.95
N SER A 258 -8.01 -12.67 7.25
CA SER A 258 -8.49 -11.45 6.60
C SER A 258 -7.47 -10.32 6.73
N GLY A 259 -7.27 -9.53 5.68
CA GLY A 259 -6.20 -8.52 5.64
C GLY A 259 -4.84 -9.08 5.20
N TYR A 260 -4.76 -10.34 4.77
CA TYR A 260 -3.53 -10.90 4.19
C TYR A 260 -3.08 -10.14 2.94
N SER A 261 -4.03 -9.75 2.10
CA SER A 261 -3.81 -8.82 1.00
C SER A 261 -4.91 -7.76 1.00
N VAL A 262 -4.53 -6.52 0.71
CA VAL A 262 -5.47 -5.40 0.59
C VAL A 262 -5.19 -4.63 -0.70
N ALA A 263 -6.25 -4.15 -1.32
CA ALA A 263 -6.19 -3.25 -2.47
C ALA A 263 -7.37 -2.27 -2.39
N ALA A 264 -7.32 -1.21 -3.19
CA ALA A 264 -8.39 -0.24 -3.24
C ALA A 264 -8.63 0.32 -4.65
N GLY A 265 -9.88 0.69 -4.92
CA GLY A 265 -10.27 1.31 -6.18
C GLY A 265 -11.77 1.56 -6.25
N ASP A 266 -12.21 2.46 -7.12
CA ASP A 266 -13.65 2.71 -7.34
C ASP A 266 -14.23 1.61 -8.26
N ILE A 267 -14.67 0.51 -7.66
CA ILE A 267 -15.15 -0.68 -8.39
C ILE A 267 -16.58 -0.48 -8.85
N ASN A 268 -17.39 0.25 -8.06
CA ASN A 268 -18.81 0.47 -8.34
C ASN A 268 -19.11 1.75 -9.15
N GLY A 269 -18.11 2.62 -9.36
CA GLY A 269 -18.23 3.86 -10.12
C GLY A 269 -18.90 5.00 -9.37
N ASN A 270 -18.84 5.03 -8.03
CA ASN A 270 -19.45 6.06 -7.19
C ASN A 270 -18.53 7.28 -6.96
N GLY A 271 -17.27 7.21 -7.40
CA GLY A 271 -16.28 8.26 -7.24
C GLY A 271 -15.53 8.26 -5.90
N THR A 272 -15.75 7.25 -5.04
CA THR A 272 -14.98 6.99 -3.81
C THR A 272 -14.24 5.66 -3.94
N GLY A 273 -13.14 5.48 -3.23
CA GLY A 273 -12.44 4.21 -3.18
C GLY A 273 -13.26 3.14 -2.47
N ASP A 274 -13.31 1.95 -3.05
CA ASP A 274 -13.80 0.73 -2.39
C ASP A 274 -12.60 -0.06 -1.85
N LEU A 275 -12.78 -0.70 -0.71
CA LEU A 275 -11.77 -1.51 -0.04
C LEU A 275 -11.90 -2.98 -0.49
N ILE A 276 -10.81 -3.59 -0.92
CA ILE A 276 -10.73 -5.00 -1.30
C ILE A 276 -9.84 -5.73 -0.28
N ILE A 277 -10.34 -6.80 0.31
CA ILE A 277 -9.66 -7.54 1.37
C ILE A 277 -9.61 -9.03 1.01
N GLY A 278 -8.43 -9.61 1.02
CA GLY A 278 -8.21 -11.04 0.85
C GLY A 278 -8.15 -11.79 2.19
N ALA A 279 -8.84 -12.92 2.26
CA ALA A 279 -8.85 -13.89 3.36
C ALA A 279 -8.56 -15.28 2.76
N TYR A 280 -7.29 -15.53 2.44
CA TYR A 280 -6.93 -16.63 1.54
C TYR A 280 -7.07 -18.02 2.14
N THR A 281 -7.14 -18.12 3.47
CA THR A 281 -7.33 -19.39 4.19
C THR A 281 -8.78 -19.64 4.55
N ALA A 282 -9.70 -18.74 4.20
CA ALA A 282 -11.11 -18.90 4.49
C ALA A 282 -11.70 -20.18 3.88
N ASP A 283 -12.69 -20.74 4.56
CA ASP A 283 -13.36 -22.00 4.24
C ASP A 283 -14.82 -21.77 3.77
N PRO A 284 -15.06 -21.08 2.63
CA PRO A 284 -16.41 -20.88 2.14
C PRO A 284 -17.08 -22.20 1.74
N ALA A 285 -18.36 -22.13 1.38
CA ALA A 285 -19.15 -23.30 0.97
C ALA A 285 -18.54 -24.15 -0.18
N GLY A 286 -17.48 -23.67 -0.86
CA GLY A 286 -16.67 -24.38 -1.87
C GLY A 286 -15.58 -25.32 -1.32
N GLY A 287 -15.26 -25.27 -0.02
CA GLY A 287 -14.36 -26.21 0.66
C GLY A 287 -13.18 -25.53 1.38
N ALA A 288 -12.43 -26.33 2.13
CA ALA A 288 -11.37 -25.80 3.00
C ALA A 288 -10.26 -25.09 2.20
N GLY A 289 -9.84 -23.90 2.64
CA GLY A 289 -8.82 -23.07 2.01
C GLY A 289 -9.18 -22.65 0.59
N ALA A 290 -10.46 -22.59 0.24
CA ALA A 290 -10.88 -22.02 -1.03
C ALA A 290 -10.63 -20.50 -1.04
N GLY A 291 -10.62 -19.86 0.13
CA GLY A 291 -10.34 -18.45 0.31
C GLY A 291 -11.50 -17.54 -0.11
N GLU A 292 -11.45 -16.31 0.36
CA GLU A 292 -12.47 -15.29 0.14
C GLU A 292 -11.83 -13.95 -0.21
N THR A 293 -12.55 -13.18 -1.03
CA THR A 293 -12.22 -11.78 -1.31
C THR A 293 -13.45 -10.92 -1.06
N TYR A 294 -13.31 -9.95 -0.17
CA TYR A 294 -14.35 -9.04 0.22
C TYR A 294 -14.16 -7.69 -0.47
N VAL A 295 -15.25 -7.09 -0.94
CA VAL A 295 -15.29 -5.69 -1.37
C VAL A 295 -16.24 -4.94 -0.46
N ILE A 296 -15.73 -3.90 0.20
CA ILE A 296 -16.48 -2.98 1.04
C ILE A 296 -16.57 -1.66 0.29
N TYR A 297 -17.79 -1.27 -0.06
CA TYR A 297 -18.00 -0.03 -0.80
C TYR A 297 -17.75 1.19 0.07
N GLY A 298 -16.92 2.09 -0.41
CA GLY A 298 -16.59 3.33 0.29
C GLY A 298 -17.70 4.37 0.28
N GLY A 299 -17.46 5.44 1.02
CA GLY A 299 -18.30 6.62 1.05
C GLY A 299 -18.32 7.37 2.38
N PRO A 300 -19.00 8.53 2.43
CA PRO A 300 -18.96 9.46 3.57
C PRO A 300 -19.71 8.97 4.81
N ALA A 301 -20.33 7.80 4.76
CA ALA A 301 -21.19 7.26 5.83
C ALA A 301 -20.77 5.85 6.26
N LEU A 302 -19.46 5.55 6.19
CA LEU A 302 -18.91 4.31 6.72
C LEU A 302 -19.09 4.24 8.25
N PRO A 303 -19.42 3.07 8.80
CA PRO A 303 -19.40 2.86 10.24
C PRO A 303 -17.96 2.87 10.76
N ALA A 304 -17.78 2.99 12.08
CA ALA A 304 -16.46 2.84 12.69
C ALA A 304 -15.94 1.40 12.66
N ALA A 305 -16.83 0.42 12.53
CA ALA A 305 -16.47 -0.98 12.42
C ALA A 305 -17.43 -1.76 11.52
N ILE A 306 -16.90 -2.75 10.81
CA ILE A 306 -17.62 -3.77 10.05
C ILE A 306 -17.13 -5.12 10.55
N ASP A 307 -18.07 -6.01 10.85
CA ASP A 307 -17.78 -7.38 11.25
C ASP A 307 -18.27 -8.30 10.14
N LEU A 308 -17.36 -8.98 9.45
CA LEU A 308 -17.68 -9.83 8.29
C LEU A 308 -18.54 -11.04 8.66
N ASN A 309 -18.54 -11.45 9.94
CA ASN A 309 -19.38 -12.54 10.46
C ASN A 309 -20.86 -12.14 10.58
N SER A 310 -21.12 -10.87 10.88
CA SER A 310 -22.48 -10.37 11.14
C SER A 310 -23.01 -9.38 10.10
N THR A 311 -22.14 -8.88 9.24
CA THR A 311 -22.46 -7.85 8.23
C THR A 311 -22.04 -8.34 6.86
N SER A 312 -22.98 -8.37 5.90
CA SER A 312 -22.63 -8.65 4.52
C SER A 312 -21.73 -7.55 3.96
N ALA A 313 -20.57 -7.93 3.42
CA ALA A 313 -19.78 -7.05 2.57
C ALA A 313 -20.61 -6.54 1.37
N GLY A 314 -20.11 -5.51 0.68
CA GLY A 314 -20.74 -5.02 -0.55
C GLY A 314 -20.76 -6.09 -1.64
N LEU A 315 -19.68 -6.85 -1.76
CA LEU A 315 -19.52 -8.04 -2.59
C LEU A 315 -18.56 -9.02 -1.92
N THR A 316 -18.84 -10.32 -2.01
CA THR A 316 -17.90 -11.39 -1.64
C THR A 316 -17.65 -12.28 -2.85
N VAL A 317 -16.39 -12.58 -3.13
CA VAL A 317 -15.93 -13.54 -4.13
C VAL A 317 -15.36 -14.74 -3.39
N TYR A 318 -15.86 -15.92 -3.71
CA TYR A 318 -15.45 -17.19 -3.12
C TYR A 318 -14.50 -17.91 -4.07
N GLY A 319 -13.48 -18.57 -3.54
CA GLY A 319 -12.77 -19.61 -4.29
C GLY A 319 -13.73 -20.71 -4.73
N ASP A 320 -13.48 -21.28 -5.91
CA ASP A 320 -14.38 -22.25 -6.53
C ASP A 320 -14.17 -23.64 -5.92
N ASP A 321 -12.91 -24.00 -5.67
CA ASP A 321 -12.49 -25.31 -5.16
C ASP A 321 -11.58 -25.21 -3.91
N THR A 322 -11.50 -26.33 -3.19
CA THR A 322 -10.59 -26.53 -2.05
C THR A 322 -9.14 -26.23 -2.42
N GLY A 323 -8.53 -25.27 -1.73
CA GLY A 323 -7.13 -24.87 -1.92
C GLY A 323 -6.90 -23.80 -2.98
N ASP A 324 -7.95 -23.24 -3.60
CA ASP A 324 -7.82 -22.16 -4.59
C ASP A 324 -7.23 -20.87 -4.01
N SER A 325 -7.36 -20.66 -2.69
CA SER A 325 -6.81 -19.50 -1.98
C SER A 325 -7.22 -18.14 -2.58
N SER A 326 -8.49 -17.97 -2.94
CA SER A 326 -9.00 -16.65 -3.37
C SER A 326 -8.66 -15.60 -2.32
N GLY A 327 -8.18 -14.43 -2.73
CA GLY A 327 -7.70 -13.41 -1.80
C GLY A 327 -6.24 -13.57 -1.35
N TYR A 328 -5.48 -14.51 -1.93
CA TYR A 328 -4.02 -14.57 -1.69
C TYR A 328 -3.30 -13.31 -2.18
N SER A 329 -3.79 -12.71 -3.26
CA SER A 329 -3.40 -11.39 -3.77
C SER A 329 -4.63 -10.76 -4.40
N VAL A 330 -4.89 -9.50 -4.07
CA VAL A 330 -5.99 -8.70 -4.63
C VAL A 330 -5.48 -7.47 -5.35
#